data_AF-A0A8S2TPW6-F1
#
_entry.id   AF-A0A8S2TPW6-F1
#
_cell.length_a   1.000
_cell.length_b   1.000
_cell.length_c   1.000
_cell.angle_alpha   90.00
_cell.angle_beta   90.00
_cell.angle_gamma   90.00
#
_symmetry.space_group_name_H-M   'P 1'
#
loop_
_entity.id
_entity.type
_entity.pdbx_description
1 polymer ?
#
loop_
_entity_poly.entity_id
_entity_poly.type
_entity_poly.pdbx_seq_one_letter_code
_entity_poly.pdbx_strand_id
1 'polypeptide(L)'
;LFVIGLAFMTCKIKYFAVALLTIGVTFTGCCYGGGFMLTANDIAPAYAGIIFGISNTFATLPGIISPYIVGALTEKDAYNWRYVFFICAAVYIIGMITFLFIGSGEIQSWAVKRHTESITPEETPLSEPTGDLVSKNLTA
;
A
#
# COMPACT_ATOMS: atom_id res chain seq x y z
N LEU A 1 5.72 17.25 -8.35
CA LEU A 1 6.05 18.09 -9.53
C LEU A 1 4.80 18.61 -10.26
N PHE A 2 3.91 17.73 -10.73
CA PHE A 2 2.66 18.14 -11.42
C PHE A 2 1.79 19.11 -10.61
N VAL A 3 1.66 18.90 -9.29
CA VAL A 3 0.88 19.77 -8.37
C VAL A 3 1.48 21.18 -8.21
N ILE A 4 2.81 21.32 -8.29
CA ILE A 4 3.48 22.63 -8.22
C ILE A 4 3.23 23.41 -9.52
N GLY A 5 3.25 22.74 -10.67
CA GLY A 5 2.90 23.35 -11.96
C GLY A 5 1.47 23.91 -11.98
N LEU A 6 0.52 23.26 -11.30
CA LEU A 6 -0.85 23.73 -11.14
C LEU A 6 -0.95 25.02 -10.30
N ALA A 7 -0.09 25.21 -9.29
CA ALA A 7 -0.09 26.41 -8.44
C ALA A 7 0.28 27.71 -9.20
N PHE A 8 0.95 27.58 -10.34
CA PHE A 8 1.31 28.70 -11.21
C PHE A 8 0.35 28.91 -12.39
N MET A 9 -0.61 28.00 -12.62
CA MET A 9 -1.52 28.05 -13.76
C MET A 9 -2.77 28.89 -13.44
N THR A 10 -2.81 30.13 -13.95
CA THR A 10 -3.96 31.05 -13.81
C THR A 10 -5.12 30.69 -14.76
N CYS A 11 -6.32 31.21 -14.45
CA CYS A 11 -7.64 31.00 -15.07
C CYS A 11 -7.73 31.03 -16.62
N LYS A 12 -6.71 31.52 -17.33
CA LYS A 12 -6.70 31.57 -18.81
C LYS A 12 -6.46 30.20 -19.47
N ILE A 13 -5.89 29.21 -18.75
CA ILE A 13 -5.50 27.91 -19.31
C ILE A 13 -6.13 26.72 -18.56
N LYS A 14 -7.41 26.86 -18.17
CA LYS A 14 -8.16 25.88 -17.39
C LYS A 14 -8.12 24.45 -17.95
N TYR A 15 -8.17 24.28 -19.28
CA TYR A 15 -8.14 22.95 -19.92
C TYR A 15 -6.80 22.24 -19.75
N PHE A 16 -5.69 22.99 -19.83
CA PHE A 16 -4.36 22.43 -19.64
C PHE A 16 -4.10 22.07 -18.17
N ALA A 17 -4.60 22.89 -17.23
CA ALA A 17 -4.55 22.58 -15.81
C ALA A 17 -5.29 21.27 -15.48
N VAL A 18 -6.51 21.09 -16.01
CA VAL A 18 -7.27 19.84 -15.82
C VAL A 18 -6.54 18.66 -16.45
N ALA A 19 -6.03 18.78 -17.67
CA ALA A 19 -5.28 17.71 -18.32
C ALA A 19 -4.03 17.28 -17.51
N LEU A 20 -3.27 18.26 -17.00
CA LEU A 20 -2.09 18.01 -16.18
C LEU A 20 -2.43 17.36 -14.84
N LEU A 21 -3.54 17.77 -14.22
CA LEU A 21 -4.05 17.17 -12.98
C LEU A 21 -4.47 15.72 -13.22
N THR A 22 -5.23 15.46 -14.29
CA THR A 22 -5.67 14.10 -14.65
C THR A 22 -4.48 13.18 -14.86
N ILE A 23 -3.49 13.59 -15.66
CA ILE A 23 -2.27 12.80 -15.88
C ILE A 23 -1.53 12.57 -14.56
N GLY A 24 -1.37 13.60 -13.74
CA GLY A 24 -0.72 13.48 -12.43
C GLY A 24 -1.39 12.46 -11.52
N VAL A 25 -2.72 12.51 -11.40
CA VAL A 25 -3.50 11.56 -10.58
C VAL A 25 -3.43 10.14 -11.15
N THR A 26 -3.44 9.97 -12.47
CA THR A 26 -3.25 8.66 -13.12
C THR A 26 -1.90 8.05 -12.74
N PHE A 27 -0.82 8.85 -12.77
CA PHE A 27 0.50 8.37 -12.34
C PHE A 27 0.52 8.00 -10.85
N THR A 28 -0.11 8.80 -9.99
CA THR A 28 -0.25 8.46 -8.56
C THR A 28 -0.99 7.15 -8.35
N GLY A 29 -2.10 6.92 -9.07
CA GLY A 29 -2.84 5.66 -9.02
C GLY A 29 -2.03 4.45 -9.50
N CYS A 30 -1.27 4.63 -10.58
CA CYS A 30 -0.37 3.58 -11.10
C CYS A 30 0.69 3.18 -10.07
N CYS A 31 1.33 4.15 -9.42
CA CYS A 31 2.31 3.88 -8.36
C CYS A 31 1.68 3.22 -7.12
N TYR A 32 0.44 3.57 -6.78
CA TYR A 32 -0.27 2.96 -5.65
C TYR A 32 -0.54 1.47 -5.88
N GLY A 33 -1.03 1.11 -7.08
CA GLY A 33 -1.30 -0.28 -7.43
C GLY A 33 -0.02 -1.11 -7.65
N GLY A 34 0.99 -0.53 -8.30
CA GLY A 34 2.24 -1.24 -8.64
C GLY A 34 3.27 -1.31 -7.51
N GLY A 35 3.16 -0.47 -6.48
CA GLY A 35 4.09 -0.44 -5.36
C GLY A 35 3.40 -0.77 -4.05
N PHE A 36 2.62 0.18 -3.52
CA PHE A 36 2.09 0.13 -2.16
C PHE A 36 1.29 -1.14 -1.83
N MET A 37 0.41 -1.57 -2.73
CA MET A 37 -0.40 -2.77 -2.52
C MET A 37 0.43 -4.07 -2.55
N LEU A 38 1.48 -4.12 -3.36
CA LEU A 38 2.32 -5.31 -3.50
C LEU A 38 3.35 -5.39 -2.36
N THR A 39 3.94 -4.27 -1.95
CA THR A 39 5.00 -4.25 -0.92
C THR A 39 4.53 -4.83 0.42
N ALA A 40 3.29 -4.61 0.84
CA ALA A 40 2.79 -5.22 2.09
C ALA A 40 2.61 -6.74 1.97
N ASN A 41 2.23 -7.22 0.79
CA ASN A 41 2.11 -8.65 0.50
C ASN A 41 3.48 -9.32 0.39
N ASP A 42 4.46 -8.63 -0.19
CA ASP A 42 5.83 -9.12 -0.34
C ASP A 42 6.60 -9.10 0.99
N ILE A 43 6.38 -8.09 1.83
CA ILE A 43 7.03 -7.99 3.14
C ILE A 43 6.43 -8.98 4.13
N ALA A 44 5.10 -9.11 4.24
CA ALA A 44 4.47 -9.95 5.26
C ALA A 44 3.05 -10.40 4.86
N PRO A 45 2.88 -11.47 4.05
CA PRO A 45 1.57 -11.87 3.54
C PRO A 45 0.57 -12.22 4.65
N ALA A 46 1.04 -12.79 5.77
CA ALA A 46 0.21 -13.13 6.93
C ALA A 46 -0.23 -11.90 7.76
N TYR A 47 0.49 -10.78 7.68
CA TYR A 47 0.23 -9.55 8.45
C TYR A 47 -0.21 -8.37 7.57
N ALA A 48 -0.35 -8.58 6.26
CA ALA A 48 -0.66 -7.56 5.28
C ALA A 48 -1.94 -6.77 5.65
N GLY A 49 -2.99 -7.46 6.12
CA GLY A 49 -4.24 -6.82 6.55
C GLY A 49 -4.07 -5.84 7.71
N ILE A 50 -3.22 -6.16 8.68
CA ILE A 50 -2.95 -5.28 9.84
C ILE A 50 -2.11 -4.07 9.39
N ILE A 51 -1.09 -4.30 8.55
CA ILE A 51 -0.25 -3.23 7.99
C ILE A 51 -1.09 -2.25 7.17
N PHE A 52 -2.00 -2.77 6.33
CA PHE A 52 -2.93 -1.95 5.57
C PHE A 52 -3.92 -1.20 6.46
N GLY A 53 -4.45 -1.84 7.50
CA GLY A 53 -5.36 -1.22 8.46
C GLY A 53 -4.72 -0.03 9.17
N ILE A 54 -3.51 -0.22 9.72
CA ILE A 54 -2.74 0.86 10.36
C ILE A 54 -2.45 1.97 9.35
N SER A 55 -1.99 1.62 8.16
CA SER A 55 -1.71 2.61 7.10
C SER A 55 -2.95 3.43 6.74
N ASN A 56 -4.12 2.78 6.66
CA ASN A 56 -5.38 3.47 6.39
C ASN A 56 -5.76 4.45 7.50
N THR A 57 -5.60 4.07 8.78
CA THR A 57 -5.86 4.99 9.90
C THR A 57 -5.00 6.25 9.86
N PHE A 58 -3.70 6.11 9.56
CA PHE A 58 -2.82 7.27 9.38
C PHE A 58 -3.18 8.08 8.12
N ALA A 59 -3.73 7.44 7.07
CA ALA A 59 -4.22 8.14 5.89
C ALA A 59 -5.54 8.89 6.15
N THR A 60 -6.40 8.41 7.05
CA THR A 60 -7.69 9.04 7.32
C THR A 60 -7.55 10.33 8.14
N LEU A 61 -6.58 10.40 9.07
CA LEU A 61 -6.39 11.56 9.94
C LEU A 61 -6.14 12.88 9.15
N PRO A 62 -5.19 12.95 8.20
CA PRO A 62 -5.04 14.12 7.34
C PRO A 62 -6.26 14.38 6.47
N GLY A 63 -6.96 13.33 6.04
CA GLY A 63 -8.18 13.43 5.23
C GLY A 63 -9.32 14.15 5.97
N ILE A 64 -9.43 13.95 7.29
CA ILE A 64 -10.40 14.64 8.13
C ILE A 64 -9.97 16.10 8.35
N ILE A 65 -8.68 16.37 8.58
CA ILE A 65 -8.17 17.71 8.91
C ILE A 65 -8.11 18.63 7.67
N SER A 66 -7.82 18.07 6.49
CA SER A 66 -7.65 18.81 5.23
C SER A 66 -8.78 19.77 4.88
N PRO A 67 -10.08 19.39 4.88
CA PRO A 67 -11.17 20.29 4.52
C PRO A 67 -11.33 21.47 5.48
N TYR A 68 -11.00 21.32 6.76
CA TYR A 68 -11.04 22.44 7.73
C TYR A 68 -10.00 23.50 7.38
N ILE A 69 -8.77 23.08 7.05
CA ILE A 69 -7.69 23.98 6.64
C ILE A 69 -8.05 24.67 5.33
N VAL A 70 -8.52 23.91 4.34
CA VAL A 70 -8.90 24.47 3.03
C VAL A 70 -10.07 25.44 3.17
N GLY A 71 -11.07 25.11 3.97
CA GLY A 71 -12.20 25.99 4.27
C GLY A 71 -11.76 27.33 4.84
N ALA A 72 -10.92 27.31 5.88
CA ALA A 72 -10.39 28.52 6.51
C ALA A 72 -9.52 29.37 5.57
N LEU A 73 -8.73 28.74 4.68
CA LEU A 73 -7.88 29.46 3.73
C LEU A 73 -8.66 30.09 2.56
N THR A 74 -9.80 29.51 2.20
CA THR A 74 -10.54 29.87 0.98
C THR A 74 -11.74 30.77 1.24
N GLU A 75 -12.09 31.00 2.51
CA GLU A 75 -13.31 31.70 2.92
C GLU A 75 -13.43 33.14 2.39
N LYS A 76 -12.30 33.81 2.10
CA LYS A 76 -12.27 35.24 1.76
C LYS A 76 -11.99 35.58 0.30
N ASP A 77 -11.23 34.76 -0.43
CA ASP A 77 -10.85 35.06 -1.81
C ASP A 77 -10.39 33.83 -2.61
N ALA A 78 -10.85 33.71 -3.85
CA ALA A 78 -10.44 32.64 -4.77
C ALA A 78 -8.95 32.69 -5.16
N TYR A 79 -8.28 33.82 -4.93
CA TYR A 79 -6.84 33.97 -5.16
C TYR A 79 -5.98 33.13 -4.19
N ASN A 80 -6.52 32.80 -3.01
CA ASN A 80 -5.80 32.07 -1.96
C ASN A 80 -5.65 30.56 -2.23
N TRP A 81 -6.31 30.02 -3.25
CA TRP A 81 -6.19 28.61 -3.65
C TRP A 81 -4.74 28.18 -3.96
N ARG A 82 -3.87 29.13 -4.32
CA ARG A 82 -2.44 28.85 -4.55
C ARG A 82 -1.77 28.31 -3.28
N TYR A 83 -2.16 28.80 -2.10
CA TYR A 83 -1.64 28.31 -0.82
C TYR A 83 -2.05 26.87 -0.54
N VAL A 84 -3.26 26.46 -0.93
CA VAL A 84 -3.72 25.07 -0.82
C VAL A 84 -2.82 24.15 -1.64
N PHE A 85 -2.51 24.51 -2.88
CA PHE A 85 -1.60 23.72 -3.72
C PHE A 85 -0.17 23.66 -3.18
N PHE A 86 0.33 24.75 -2.58
CA PHE A 86 1.63 24.75 -1.91
C PHE A 86 1.66 23.83 -0.68
N ILE A 87 0.61 23.84 0.14
CA ILE A 87 0.49 22.93 1.30
C ILE A 87 0.46 21.48 0.81
N CYS A 88 -0.35 21.16 -0.20
CA CYS A 88 -0.37 19.82 -0.80
C CYS A 88 1.01 19.40 -1.30
N ALA A 89 1.72 20.29 -2.02
CA ALA A 89 3.06 20.01 -2.50
C ALA A 89 4.06 19.77 -1.37
N ALA A 90 4.00 20.55 -0.28
CA ALA A 90 4.84 20.37 0.89
C ALA A 90 4.62 19.01 1.55
N VAL A 91 3.36 18.60 1.73
CA VAL A 91 3.01 17.29 2.28
C VAL A 91 3.57 16.14 1.42
N TYR A 92 3.45 16.24 0.10
CA TYR A 92 4.03 15.25 -0.82
C TYR A 92 5.56 15.18 -0.74
N ILE A 93 6.24 16.33 -0.64
CA ILE A 93 7.71 16.37 -0.52
C ILE A 93 8.16 15.78 0.82
N ILE A 94 7.49 16.13 1.92
CA ILE A 94 7.80 15.56 3.24
C ILE A 94 7.61 14.05 3.20
N GLY A 95 6.49 13.56 2.66
CA GLY A 95 6.25 12.12 2.51
C GLY A 95 7.30 11.42 1.65
N MET A 96 7.72 12.03 0.54
CA MET A 96 8.81 11.52 -0.29
C MET A 96 10.12 11.43 0.49
N ILE A 97 10.50 12.48 1.22
CA ILE A 97 11.72 12.53 2.01
C ILE A 97 11.70 11.45 3.10
N THR A 98 10.60 11.35 3.85
CA THR A 98 10.44 10.33 4.89
C THR A 98 10.58 8.92 4.31
N PHE A 99 9.96 8.65 3.15
CA PHE A 99 10.11 7.37 2.47
C PHE A 99 11.54 7.12 1.96
N LEU A 100 12.23 8.14 1.45
CA LEU A 100 13.62 8.00 1.01
C LEU A 100 14.58 7.63 2.15
N PHE A 101 14.34 8.14 3.36
CA PHE A 101 15.21 7.88 4.52
C PHE A 101 14.86 6.58 5.26
N ILE A 102 13.59 6.18 5.28
CA ILE A 102 13.09 5.06 6.12
C ILE A 102 12.71 3.84 5.27
N GLY A 103 12.42 4.03 3.98
CA GLY A 103 11.96 2.96 3.09
C GLY A 103 13.05 1.92 2.83
N SER A 104 12.71 0.65 3.03
CA SER A 104 13.51 -0.50 2.59
C SER A 104 12.64 -1.39 1.71
N GLY A 105 13.21 -1.88 0.60
CA GLY A 105 12.55 -2.76 -0.36
C GLY A 105 12.78 -4.25 -0.12
N GLU A 106 13.42 -4.62 1.00
CA GLU A 106 13.75 -6.01 1.31
C GLU A 106 12.69 -6.67 2.20
N ILE A 107 12.43 -7.95 1.93
CA ILE A 107 11.56 -8.82 2.73
C ILE A 107 12.14 -8.90 4.14
N GLN A 108 11.36 -8.47 5.13
CA GLN A 108 11.82 -8.42 6.50
C GLN A 108 11.88 -9.81 7.12
N SER A 109 13.00 -10.16 7.76
CA SER A 109 13.29 -11.51 8.27
C SER A 109 12.29 -12.01 9.32
N TRP A 110 11.58 -11.12 10.01
CA TRP A 110 10.54 -11.47 10.98
C TRP A 110 9.25 -11.99 10.33
N ALA A 111 9.03 -11.74 9.04
CA ALA A 111 7.83 -12.14 8.33
C ALA A 111 7.86 -13.58 7.78
N VAL A 112 9.04 -14.21 7.75
CA VAL A 112 9.22 -15.59 7.25
C VAL A 112 8.69 -16.64 8.25
N LYS A 113 8.52 -16.30 9.53
CA LYS A 113 8.11 -17.26 10.57
C LYS A 113 6.61 -17.23 10.84
N ARG A 114 5.80 -17.87 9.99
CA ARG A 114 4.51 -18.50 10.40
C ARG A 114 3.84 -19.41 9.36
N HIS A 115 4.59 -20.13 8.54
CA HIS A 115 4.00 -21.16 7.65
C HIS A 115 4.38 -22.60 8.02
N THR A 116 4.98 -22.81 9.20
CA THR A 116 5.42 -24.15 9.66
C THR A 116 4.60 -24.71 10.84
N GLU A 117 3.55 -24.03 11.30
CA GLU A 117 2.73 -24.54 12.43
C GLU A 117 1.31 -25.01 12.07
N SER A 118 0.86 -24.89 10.82
CA SER A 118 -0.48 -25.38 10.42
C SER A 118 -0.48 -26.48 9.36
N ILE A 119 0.68 -27.05 9.05
CA ILE A 119 0.76 -28.37 8.45
C ILE A 119 1.65 -29.21 9.36
N THR A 120 1.11 -29.62 10.50
CA THR A 120 1.44 -30.95 11.00
C THR A 120 1.21 -31.88 9.80
N PRO A 121 2.22 -32.60 9.28
CA PRO A 121 1.89 -33.86 8.63
C PRO A 121 1.19 -34.62 9.75
N GLU A 122 -0.12 -34.79 9.63
CA GLU A 122 -0.82 -35.81 10.38
C GLU A 122 0.03 -37.07 10.20
N GLU A 123 0.70 -37.49 11.28
CA GLU A 123 1.28 -38.82 11.38
C GLU A 123 0.10 -39.75 11.14
N THR A 124 -0.14 -40.09 9.89
CA THR A 124 -0.95 -41.25 9.57
C THR A 124 -0.07 -42.39 10.05
N PRO A 125 -0.44 -43.11 11.12
CA PRO A 125 0.30 -44.31 11.47
C PRO A 125 0.21 -45.19 10.23
N LEU A 126 1.34 -45.60 9.67
CA LEU A 126 1.41 -46.66 8.68
C LEU A 126 0.94 -47.96 9.35
N SER A 127 -0.37 -48.08 9.59
CA SER A 127 -1.02 -49.32 9.94
C SER A 127 -1.50 -49.96 8.64
N GLU A 128 -0.60 -50.68 7.97
CA GLU A 128 -1.00 -51.78 7.09
C GLU A 128 0.10 -52.86 7.11
N PRO A 129 -0.14 -54.03 7.75
CA PRO A 129 0.74 -55.19 7.63
C PRO A 129 0.39 -55.94 6.35
N THR A 130 0.80 -55.43 5.20
CA THR A 130 0.62 -56.11 3.91
C THR A 130 1.84 -56.96 3.59
N GLY A 131 2.07 -58.00 4.41
CA GLY A 131 3.23 -58.90 4.27
C GLY A 131 2.95 -60.39 4.50
N ASP A 132 1.93 -60.76 5.28
CA ASP A 132 1.76 -62.14 5.76
C ASP A 132 0.59 -62.92 5.15
N LEU A 133 -0.16 -62.35 4.20
CA LEU A 133 -1.27 -63.04 3.51
C LEU A 133 -0.91 -63.57 2.11
N VAL A 134 0.24 -63.18 1.55
CA VAL A 134 0.74 -63.72 0.26
C VAL A 134 1.59 -64.97 0.46
N SER A 135 2.35 -65.07 1.56
CA SER A 135 3.21 -66.24 1.81
C SER A 135 2.43 -67.52 2.16
N LYS A 136 1.23 -67.41 2.75
CA LYS A 136 0.40 -68.56 3.15
C LYS A 136 -0.49 -69.14 2.05
N ASN A 137 -0.54 -68.53 0.86
CA ASN A 137 -1.27 -69.06 -0.31
C ASN A 137 -0.33 -69.58 -1.43
N LEU A 138 0.98 -69.60 -1.19
CA LEU A 138 1.98 -70.11 -2.15
C LEU A 138 2.71 -71.39 -1.69
N THR A 139 2.37 -71.92 -0.51
CA THR A 139 2.80 -73.26 -0.10
C THR A 139 1.58 -74.10 0.24
N ALA A 140 1.22 -74.94 -0.72
CA ALA A 140 0.51 -76.18 -0.49
C ALA A 140 1.22 -77.07 0.55
#